data_AF-A0A9X2MF18-F1
#
_entry.id   AF-A0A9X2MF18-F1
#
_cell.length_a   1.000
_cell.length_b   1.000
_cell.length_c   1.000
_cell.angle_alpha   90.00
_cell.angle_beta   90.00
_cell.angle_gamma   90.00
#
_symmetry.space_group_name_H-M   'P 1'
#
loop_
_entity.id
_entity.type
_entity.pdbx_description
1 polymer ?
#
loop_
_entity_poly.entity_id
_entity_poly.type
_entity_poly.pdbx_seq_one_letter_code
_entity_poly.pdbx_strand_id
1 'polypeptide(L)'
;MNELHLQDKFLIPFITNQVDGLGYKEVKANTISENLIVEQDLNLFLSETDLNKDNYKKLLKLYKNNEKLLMNDIVDYITNRIKNYRNMALF
;
A
#
# COMPACT_ATOMS: atom_id res chain seq x y z
N MET A 1 -34.24 -8.99 1.94
CA MET A 1 -33.06 -8.17 1.63
C MET A 1 -31.87 -9.10 1.75
N ASN A 2 -31.18 -9.41 0.65
CA ASN A 2 -30.06 -10.35 0.66
C ASN A 2 -28.80 -9.62 1.11
N GLU A 3 -27.96 -10.29 1.91
CA GLU A 3 -26.69 -9.76 2.40
C GLU A 3 -25.81 -9.22 1.26
N LEU A 4 -25.77 -9.93 0.12
CA LEU A 4 -25.09 -9.48 -1.10
C LEU A 4 -25.55 -8.09 -1.57
N HIS A 5 -26.86 -7.84 -1.56
CA HIS A 5 -27.39 -6.54 -1.99
C HIS A 5 -27.01 -5.41 -1.02
N LEU A 6 -26.81 -5.72 0.26
CA LEU A 6 -26.34 -4.74 1.24
C LEU A 6 -24.85 -4.43 1.00
N GLN A 7 -24.06 -5.48 0.75
CA GLN A 7 -22.63 -5.35 0.44
C GLN A 7 -22.41 -4.52 -0.83
N ASP A 8 -23.06 -4.89 -1.93
CA ASP A 8 -22.88 -4.25 -3.24
C ASP A 8 -23.38 -2.80 -3.26
N LYS A 9 -24.49 -2.50 -2.57
CA LYS A 9 -25.11 -1.17 -2.65
C LYS A 9 -24.64 -0.18 -1.60
N PHE A 10 -24.08 -0.64 -0.48
CA PHE A 10 -23.74 0.25 0.64
C PHE A 10 -22.29 0.08 1.08
N LEU A 11 -21.85 -1.14 1.37
CA LEU A 11 -20.52 -1.36 1.94
C LEU A 11 -19.41 -1.11 0.92
N ILE A 12 -19.49 -1.68 -0.28
CA ILE A 12 -18.48 -1.48 -1.32
C ILE A 12 -18.41 -0.01 -1.75
N PRO A 13 -19.54 0.69 -2.02
CA PRO A 13 -19.50 2.12 -2.31
C PRO A 13 -18.95 2.97 -1.16
N PHE A 14 -19.31 2.67 0.08
CA PHE A 14 -18.77 3.39 1.23
C PHE A 14 -17.24 3.22 1.36
N ILE A 15 -16.72 2.04 1.09
CA ILE A 15 -15.28 1.76 1.16
C ILE A 15 -14.53 2.43 0.00
N THR A 16 -15.06 2.35 -1.22
CA THR A 16 -14.31 2.71 -2.44
C THR A 16 -14.56 4.12 -2.98
N ASN A 17 -15.68 4.76 -2.64
CA ASN A 17 -16.01 6.08 -3.16
C ASN A 17 -15.03 7.13 -2.62
N GLN A 18 -14.44 7.93 -3.51
CA GLN A 18 -13.47 8.97 -3.14
C GLN A 18 -14.12 10.26 -2.65
N VAL A 19 -15.41 10.49 -2.93
CA VAL A 19 -16.11 11.73 -2.57
C VAL A 19 -16.75 11.62 -1.19
N ASP A 20 -17.55 10.57 -0.98
CA ASP A 20 -18.37 10.40 0.23
C ASP A 20 -17.99 9.15 1.04
N GLY A 21 -16.92 8.46 0.66
CA GLY A 21 -16.48 7.20 1.24
C GLY A 21 -15.06 7.26 1.80
N LEU A 22 -14.50 6.09 2.11
CA LEU A 22 -13.13 5.95 2.61
C LEU A 22 -12.07 6.09 1.52
N GLY A 23 -12.46 6.16 0.24
CA GLY A 23 -11.56 6.27 -0.90
C GLY A 23 -10.58 5.10 -1.05
N TYR A 24 -10.87 3.95 -0.43
CA TYR A 24 -10.01 2.78 -0.50
C TYR A 24 -9.98 2.25 -1.93
N LYS A 25 -8.78 1.99 -2.43
CA LYS A 25 -8.59 1.41 -3.75
C LYS A 25 -8.48 -0.10 -3.61
N GLU A 26 -9.41 -0.83 -4.21
CA GLU A 26 -9.41 -2.28 -4.17
C GLU A 26 -8.12 -2.83 -4.78
N VAL A 27 -7.41 -3.64 -3.99
CA VAL A 27 -6.23 -4.36 -4.45
C VAL A 27 -6.70 -5.73 -4.93
N LYS A 28 -6.39 -6.08 -6.18
CA LYS A 28 -6.69 -7.43 -6.68
C LYS A 28 -5.96 -8.46 -5.82
N ALA A 29 -6.65 -9.53 -5.44
CA ALA A 29 -6.11 -10.63 -4.63
C ALA A 29 -4.96 -11.35 -5.34
N ASN A 30 -3.77 -10.77 -5.27
CA ASN A 30 -2.63 -11.23 -6.04
C ASN A 30 -1.45 -11.43 -5.09
N THR A 31 -1.15 -12.70 -4.83
CA THR A 31 0.07 -13.20 -4.16
C THR A 31 0.22 -12.77 -2.70
N ILE A 32 0.00 -13.72 -1.79
CA ILE A 32 0.48 -13.64 -0.42
C ILE A 32 2.01 -13.54 -0.50
N SER A 33 2.54 -12.33 -0.31
CA SER A 33 3.98 -12.08 -0.12
C SER A 33 4.34 -12.51 1.31
N GLU A 34 5.46 -13.23 1.48
CA GLU A 34 5.96 -13.65 2.81
C GLU A 34 6.17 -12.45 3.75
N ASN A 35 6.32 -11.26 3.16
CA ASN A 35 6.65 -10.02 3.87
C ASN A 35 5.42 -9.36 4.52
N LEU A 36 4.21 -9.95 4.39
CA LEU A 36 2.95 -9.43 4.92
C LEU A 36 2.63 -7.98 4.50
N ILE A 37 3.27 -7.50 3.42
CA ILE A 37 3.08 -6.17 2.85
C ILE A 37 2.32 -6.31 1.54
N VAL A 38 1.29 -5.48 1.37
CA VAL A 38 0.55 -5.36 0.11
C VAL A 38 1.30 -4.38 -0.79
N GLU A 39 2.19 -4.88 -1.64
CA GLU A 39 3.11 -4.04 -2.44
C GLU A 39 2.38 -3.05 -3.36
N GLN A 40 1.23 -3.42 -3.91
CA GLN A 40 0.42 -2.53 -4.75
C GLN A 40 -0.12 -1.33 -3.99
N ASP A 41 -0.57 -1.56 -2.75
CA ASP A 41 -1.07 -0.50 -1.87
C ASP A 41 0.09 0.41 -1.44
N LEU A 42 1.23 -0.18 -1.07
CA LEU A 42 2.43 0.58 -0.73
C LEU A 42 2.91 1.45 -1.90
N ASN A 43 2.92 0.92 -3.13
CA ASN A 43 3.29 1.70 -4.30
C ASN A 43 2.30 2.86 -4.53
N LEU A 44 1.00 2.59 -4.46
CA LEU A 44 -0.02 3.63 -4.59
C LEU A 44 0.15 4.73 -3.54
N PHE A 45 0.37 4.34 -2.29
CA PHE A 45 0.64 5.25 -1.18
C PHE A 45 1.84 6.15 -1.47
N LEU A 46 2.94 5.60 -1.99
CA LEU A 46 4.15 6.37 -2.27
C LEU A 46 4.03 7.26 -3.51
N SER A 47 3.32 6.80 -4.55
CA SER A 47 3.25 7.47 -5.85
C SER A 47 2.16 8.54 -5.93
N GLU A 48 1.03 8.35 -5.25
CA GLU A 48 -0.17 9.19 -5.41
C GLU A 48 -0.40 10.18 -4.26
N THR A 49 0.11 9.92 -3.05
CA THR A 49 -0.14 10.83 -1.91
C THR A 49 0.70 12.10 -2.00
N ASP A 50 0.11 13.24 -1.62
CA ASP A 50 0.77 14.54 -1.69
C ASP A 50 2.08 14.60 -0.90
N LEU A 51 2.16 13.89 0.22
CA LEU A 51 3.35 13.83 1.05
C LEU A 51 4.51 13.06 0.39
N ASN A 52 4.20 12.04 -0.41
CA ASN A 52 5.21 11.10 -0.90
C ASN A 52 5.53 11.27 -2.40
N LYS A 53 4.56 11.68 -3.23
CA LYS A 53 4.66 11.66 -4.70
C LYS A 53 5.92 12.33 -5.26
N ASP A 54 6.32 13.47 -4.70
CA ASP A 54 7.48 14.22 -5.18
C ASP A 54 8.79 13.54 -4.79
N ASN A 55 8.84 12.95 -3.59
CA ASN A 55 10.00 12.20 -3.11
C ASN A 55 10.12 10.85 -3.85
N TYR A 56 8.99 10.18 -4.08
CA TYR A 56 8.93 8.96 -4.87
C TYR A 56 9.46 9.17 -6.29
N LYS A 57 9.05 10.26 -6.97
CA LYS A 57 9.58 10.63 -8.30
C LYS A 57 11.09 10.88 -8.28
N LYS A 58 11.62 11.52 -7.23
CA LYS A 58 13.08 11.75 -7.09
C LYS A 58 13.82 10.43 -6.89
N LEU A 59 13.31 9.56 -6.02
CA LEU A 59 13.87 8.22 -5.78
C LEU A 59 13.84 7.37 -7.05
N LEU A 60 12.72 7.33 -7.76
CA LEU A 60 12.58 6.56 -8.98
C LEU A 60 13.62 6.95 -10.05
N LYS A 61 13.98 8.24 -10.15
CA LYS A 61 15.06 8.71 -11.03
C LYS A 61 16.43 8.16 -10.63
N LEU A 62 16.73 8.06 -9.33
CA LEU A 62 17.98 7.46 -8.83
C LEU A 62 18.06 5.97 -9.18
N TYR A 63 16.91 5.30 -9.21
CA TYR A 63 16.76 3.90 -9.61
C TYR A 63 16.66 3.69 -11.12
N LYS A 64 17.04 4.68 -11.95
CA LYS A 64 16.95 4.62 -13.42
C LYS A 64 15.55 4.28 -13.92
N ASN A 65 14.52 4.72 -13.20
CA ASN A 65 13.12 4.40 -13.42
C ASN A 65 12.76 2.90 -13.32
N ASN A 66 13.57 2.11 -12.60
CA ASN A 66 13.25 0.73 -12.29
C ASN A 66 12.40 0.65 -11.02
N GLU A 67 11.08 0.70 -11.20
CA GLU A 67 10.10 0.65 -10.12
C GLU A 67 10.15 -0.66 -9.32
N LYS A 68 10.39 -1.79 -9.99
CA LYS A 68 10.47 -3.10 -9.32
C LYS A 68 11.66 -3.16 -8.37
N LEU A 69 12.82 -2.66 -8.80
CA LEU A 69 14.02 -2.63 -7.96
C LEU A 69 13.81 -1.68 -6.76
N LEU A 70 13.26 -0.50 -7.00
CA LEU A 70 12.94 0.45 -5.93
C LEU A 70 11.99 -0.17 -4.90
N MET A 71 10.94 -0.86 -5.34
CA MET A 71 9.99 -1.45 -4.41
C MET A 71 10.56 -2.60 -3.59
N ASN A 72 11.39 -3.45 -4.18
CA ASN A 72 12.08 -4.50 -3.43
C ASN A 72 12.92 -3.90 -2.30
N ASP A 73 13.73 -2.88 -2.60
CA ASP A 73 14.58 -2.22 -1.59
C ASP A 73 13.76 -1.54 -0.49
N ILE A 74 12.63 -0.92 -0.82
CA ILE A 74 11.73 -0.29 0.16
C ILE A 74 11.11 -1.35 1.07
N VAL A 75 10.64 -2.47 0.51
CA VAL A 75 10.05 -3.58 1.27
C VAL A 75 11.09 -4.18 2.22
N ASP A 76 12.32 -4.39 1.75
CA ASP A 76 13.43 -4.88 2.58
C ASP A 76 13.78 -3.89 3.69
N TYR A 77 13.83 -2.59 3.39
CA TYR A 77 14.08 -1.55 4.37
C TYR A 77 13.00 -1.52 5.47
N ILE A 78 11.72 -1.52 5.09
CA ILE A 78 10.58 -1.53 6.02
C ILE A 78 10.62 -2.80 6.89
N THR A 79 10.84 -3.97 6.27
CA THR A 79 10.90 -5.25 6.99
C THR A 79 12.02 -5.26 8.02
N ASN A 80 13.21 -4.75 7.67
CA ASN A 80 14.33 -4.63 8.60
C ASN A 80 14.04 -3.63 9.74
N ARG A 81 13.40 -2.50 9.43
CA ARG A 81 12.97 -1.54 10.45
C ARG A 81 11.98 -2.17 11.42
N ILE A 82 10.96 -2.89 10.93
CA ILE A 82 9.97 -3.58 11.76
C ILE A 82 10.66 -4.58 12.70
N LYS A 83 11.60 -5.38 12.20
CA LYS A 83 12.38 -6.33 13.02
C LYS A 83 13.16 -5.60 14.12
N ASN A 84 13.85 -4.52 13.78
CA ASN A 84 14.66 -3.75 14.74
C ASN A 84 13.79 -3.10 15.84
N TYR A 85 12.66 -2.49 15.47
CA TYR A 85 11.74 -1.90 16.45
C TYR A 85 11.05 -2.95 17.31
N ARG A 86 10.70 -4.12 16.75
CA ARG A 86 10.13 -5.23 17.54
C ARG A 86 11.12 -5.70 18.60
N ASN A 87 12.39 -5.83 18.25
CA ASN A 87 13.44 -6.16 19.21
C ASN A 87 13.53 -5.09 20.30
N MET A 88 13.50 -3.81 19.93
CA MET A 88 13.58 -2.70 20.89
C MET A 88 12.34 -2.55 21.81
N ALA A 89 11.16 -3.03 21.41
CA ALA A 89 9.95 -3.02 22.23
C ALA A 89 9.83 -4.23 23.18
N LEU A 90 10.64 -5.28 22.96
CA LEU A 90 10.69 -6.49 23.79
C LEU A 90 11.80 -6.44 24.86
N PHE A 91 12.59 -5.36 24.92
CA PHE A 91 13.63 -5.12 25.91
C PHE A 91 13.34 -3.87 26.74
#